data_AF-A0AA38GJ12-F1
#
_entry.id   AF-A0AA38GJ12-F1
#
_cell.length_a   1.000
_cell.length_b   1.000
_cell.length_c   1.000
_cell.angle_alpha   90.00
_cell.angle_beta   90.00
_cell.angle_gamma   90.00
#
_symmetry.space_group_name_H-M   'P 1'
#
loop_
_entity.id
_entity.type
_entity.pdbx_description
1 polymer ?
#
loop_
_entity_poly.entity_id
_entity_poly.type
_entity_poly.pdbx_seq_one_letter_code
_entity_poly.pdbx_strand_id
1 'polypeptide(L)'
;VSGAGCLIRNSMGKLVSVASYKLKEGTYNSTELQALSKGLSLAASLKIENLEIEGDSLVIINAIIKKRALSWKLDLGVQKNLWQLSFFNNWSIRHVYREGNQCADWLANKGIEKILWEKVDINGSAWEGLVMMVSKEEPNYGIDGSSPRM
;
A
#
# COMPACT_ATOMS: atom_id res chain seq x y z
N VAL A 1 11.98 10.99 3.53
CA VAL A 1 10.52 10.99 3.21
C VAL A 1 10.13 9.65 2.60
N SER A 2 8.92 9.15 2.84
CA SER A 2 8.45 7.90 2.23
C SER A 2 7.17 8.13 1.44
N GLY A 3 6.97 7.36 0.38
CA GLY A 3 5.80 7.41 -0.48
C GLY A 3 5.08 6.06 -0.53
N ALA A 4 3.78 6.09 -0.81
CA ALA A 4 3.02 4.89 -1.14
C ALA A 4 2.23 5.08 -2.43
N GLY A 5 2.13 4.00 -3.20
CA GLY A 5 1.33 3.89 -4.41
C GLY A 5 0.22 2.89 -4.20
N CYS A 6 -0.97 3.21 -4.70
CA CYS A 6 -2.12 2.32 -4.70
C CYS A 6 -2.77 2.33 -6.08
N LEU A 7 -3.04 1.16 -6.61
CA LEU A 7 -3.74 0.99 -7.88
C LEU A 7 -4.86 -0.02 -7.69
N ILE A 8 -6.06 0.35 -8.12
CA ILE A 8 -7.26 -0.48 -8.03
C ILE A 8 -7.73 -0.85 -9.43
N ARG A 9 -7.90 -2.14 -9.68
CA ARG A 9 -8.48 -2.71 -10.91
C ARG A 9 -9.75 -3.48 -10.60
N ASN A 10 -10.65 -3.59 -11.56
CA ASN A 10 -11.78 -4.51 -11.48
C ASN A 10 -11.34 -5.94 -11.88
N SER A 11 -12.26 -6.91 -11.77
CA SER A 11 -12.02 -8.32 -12.16
C SER A 11 -11.64 -8.52 -13.63
N MET A 12 -11.93 -7.57 -14.51
CA MET A 12 -11.50 -7.58 -15.92
C MET A 12 -10.09 -6.99 -16.12
N GLY A 13 -9.41 -6.62 -15.03
CA GLY A 13 -8.10 -5.94 -15.07
C GLY A 13 -8.17 -4.46 -15.47
N LYS A 14 -9.37 -3.88 -15.61
CA LYS A 14 -9.55 -2.47 -15.97
C LYS A 14 -9.26 -1.57 -14.78
N LEU A 15 -8.46 -0.53 -15.01
CA LEU A 15 -8.12 0.48 -14.01
C LEU A 15 -9.38 1.22 -13.51
N VAL A 16 -9.57 1.24 -12.19
CA VAL A 16 -10.67 1.94 -11.51
C VAL A 16 -10.17 3.23 -10.86
N SER A 17 -9.04 3.15 -10.16
CA SER A 17 -8.48 4.31 -9.47
C SER A 17 -6.99 4.11 -9.24
N VAL A 18 -6.28 5.23 -9.20
CA VAL A 18 -4.89 5.30 -8.77
C VAL A 18 -4.74 6.36 -7.70
N ALA A 19 -3.88 6.11 -6.75
CA ALA A 19 -3.51 7.05 -5.72
C ALA A 19 -2.04 6.98 -5.40
N SER A 20 -1.49 8.12 -5.02
CA SER A 20 -0.17 8.23 -4.40
C SER A 20 -0.28 9.05 -3.12
N TYR A 21 0.45 8.60 -2.11
CA TYR A 21 0.40 9.18 -0.77
C TYR A 21 1.80 9.55 -0.31
N LYS A 22 1.94 10.75 0.24
CA LYS A 22 3.08 11.08 1.08
C LYS A 22 2.87 10.45 2.45
N LEU A 23 3.77 9.59 2.86
CA LEU A 23 3.70 8.91 4.16
C LEU A 23 4.52 9.64 5.20
N LYS A 24 4.18 9.41 6.47
CA LYS A 24 5.00 9.86 7.59
C LYS A 24 6.27 9.03 7.63
N GLU A 25 7.34 9.64 8.13
CA GLU A 25 8.59 8.93 8.39
C GLU A 25 8.35 7.74 9.33
N GLY A 26 9.06 6.65 9.03
CA GLY A 26 8.97 5.40 9.75
C GLY A 26 9.83 4.36 9.06
N THR A 27 10.04 3.24 9.74
CA THR A 27 10.72 2.07 9.17
C THR A 27 9.99 1.55 7.93
N TYR A 28 10.68 0.79 7.08
CA TYR A 28 10.10 0.01 5.99
C TYR A 28 8.75 -0.65 6.35
N ASN A 29 8.73 -1.51 7.38
CA ASN A 29 7.53 -2.26 7.77
C ASN A 29 6.38 -1.35 8.23
N SER A 30 6.67 -0.25 8.93
CA SER A 30 5.63 0.71 9.32
C SER A 30 5.10 1.53 8.14
N THR A 31 5.94 1.75 7.12
CA THR A 31 5.56 2.45 5.89
C THR A 31 4.65 1.54 5.05
N GLU A 32 4.96 0.25 4.96
CA GLU A 32 4.09 -0.77 4.33
C GLU A 32 2.72 -0.86 5.00
N LEU A 33 2.66 -0.89 6.34
CA LEU A 33 1.37 -0.88 7.06
C LEU A 33 0.57 0.40 6.83
N GLN A 34 1.24 1.54 6.67
CA GLN A 34 0.58 2.80 6.31
C GLN A 34 0.06 2.79 4.87
N ALA A 35 0.84 2.26 3.93
CA ALA A 35 0.44 2.07 2.54
C ALA A 35 -0.81 1.18 2.46
N LEU A 36 -0.80 0.05 3.18
CA LEU A 36 -1.95 -0.86 3.29
C LEU A 36 -3.20 -0.12 3.78
N SER A 37 -3.06 0.61 4.88
CA SER A 37 -4.16 1.35 5.49
C SER A 37 -4.78 2.38 4.56
N LYS A 38 -3.95 3.08 3.77
CA LYS A 38 -4.39 4.08 2.78
C LYS A 38 -5.12 3.43 1.61
N GLY A 39 -4.60 2.32 1.07
CA GLY A 39 -5.26 1.61 -0.01
C GLY A 39 -6.60 0.99 0.41
N LEU A 40 -6.70 0.46 1.64
CA LEU A 40 -7.98 -0.01 2.21
C LEU A 40 -8.98 1.14 2.35
N SER A 41 -8.56 2.32 2.81
CA SER A 41 -9.43 3.50 2.87
C SER A 41 -9.92 3.94 1.50
N LEU A 42 -9.08 3.83 0.46
CA LEU A 42 -9.48 4.12 -0.91
C LEU A 42 -10.49 3.11 -1.44
N ALA A 43 -10.27 1.81 -1.23
CA ALA A 43 -11.21 0.78 -1.65
C ALA A 43 -12.59 0.98 -0.99
N ALA A 44 -12.59 1.29 0.31
CA ALA A 44 -13.82 1.60 1.05
C ALA A 44 -14.54 2.85 0.53
N SER A 45 -13.81 3.93 0.18
CA SER A 45 -14.43 5.14 -0.37
C SER A 45 -15.07 4.93 -1.75
N LEU A 46 -14.59 3.93 -2.49
CA LEU A 46 -15.17 3.46 -3.75
C LEU A 46 -16.32 2.47 -3.57
N LYS A 47 -16.70 2.14 -2.33
CA LYS A 47 -17.75 1.17 -1.99
C LYS A 47 -17.48 -0.23 -2.57
N ILE A 48 -16.21 -0.62 -2.62
CA ILE A 48 -15.81 -1.98 -3.02
C ILE A 48 -16.10 -2.91 -1.85
N GLU A 49 -16.82 -4.00 -2.11
CA GLU A 49 -17.21 -4.98 -1.09
C GLU A 49 -16.31 -6.23 -1.07
N ASN A 50 -15.76 -6.61 -2.24
CA ASN A 50 -14.91 -7.78 -2.39
C ASN A 50 -13.52 -7.36 -2.86
N LEU A 51 -12.49 -7.77 -2.11
CA LEU A 51 -11.13 -7.28 -2.27
C LEU A 51 -10.11 -8.40 -2.50
N GLU A 52 -9.24 -8.22 -3.47
CA GLU A 52 -8.01 -8.98 -3.59
C GLU A 52 -6.84 -8.01 -3.41
N ILE A 53 -5.93 -8.29 -2.49
CA ILE A 53 -4.83 -7.40 -2.14
C ILE A 53 -3.51 -8.02 -2.59
N GLU A 54 -2.70 -7.23 -3.27
CA GLU A 54 -1.35 -7.58 -3.68
C GLU A 54 -0.34 -6.60 -3.07
N GLY A 55 0.69 -7.16 -2.44
CA GLY A 55 1.82 -6.39 -1.92
C GLY A 55 3.13 -7.16 -2.03
N ASP A 56 4.25 -6.45 -1.90
CA ASP A 56 5.60 -7.02 -1.99
C ASP A 56 6.23 -7.31 -0.62
N SER A 57 5.56 -6.91 0.48
CA SER A 57 6.05 -7.16 1.83
C SER A 57 5.49 -8.46 2.41
N LEU A 58 6.23 -9.56 2.23
CA LEU A 58 5.89 -10.87 2.82
C LEU A 58 5.73 -10.79 4.36
N VAL A 59 6.47 -9.89 5.01
CA VAL A 59 6.37 -9.63 6.45
C VAL A 59 4.98 -9.11 6.83
N ILE A 60 4.49 -8.09 6.12
CA ILE A 60 3.17 -7.52 6.39
C ILE A 60 2.06 -8.48 5.99
N ILE A 61 2.19 -9.15 4.85
CA ILE A 61 1.21 -10.16 4.40
C ILE A 61 1.04 -11.25 5.45
N ASN A 62 2.16 -11.81 5.95
CA ASN A 62 2.11 -12.82 7.00
C ASN A 62 1.51 -12.29 8.31
N ALA A 63 1.78 -11.04 8.67
CA ALA A 63 1.21 -10.43 9.88
C ALA A 63 -0.31 -10.28 9.79
N ILE A 64 -0.83 -9.90 8.62
CA ILE A 64 -2.27 -9.79 8.35
C ILE A 64 -2.93 -11.18 8.33
N ILE A 65 -2.37 -12.14 7.59
CA ILE A 65 -2.92 -13.50 7.50
C ILE A 65 -2.95 -14.16 8.88
N LYS A 66 -1.86 -14.07 9.66
CA LYS A 66 -1.75 -14.66 11.00
C LYS A 66 -2.46 -13.84 12.07
N LYS A 67 -3.00 -12.66 11.72
CA LYS A 67 -3.61 -11.69 12.64
C LYS A 67 -2.72 -11.37 13.85
N ARG A 68 -1.40 -11.30 13.62
CA ARG A 68 -0.39 -11.17 14.68
C ARG A 68 0.80 -10.38 14.19
N ALA A 69 1.14 -9.31 14.91
CA ALA A 69 2.33 -8.53 14.63
C ALA A 69 3.62 -9.21 15.12
N LEU A 70 4.73 -8.91 14.44
CA LEU A 70 6.06 -9.38 14.82
C LEU A 70 6.64 -8.62 16.02
N SER A 71 6.16 -7.41 16.29
CA SER A 71 6.56 -6.61 17.44
C SER A 71 5.42 -5.70 17.90
N TRP A 72 5.46 -5.30 19.17
CA TRP A 72 4.51 -4.36 19.77
C TRP A 72 4.42 -3.03 19.01
N LYS A 73 5.53 -2.58 18.40
CA LYS A 73 5.59 -1.33 17.61
C LYS A 73 4.72 -1.40 16.35
N LEU A 74 4.54 -2.59 15.78
CA LEU A 74 3.75 -2.80 14.57
C LEU A 74 2.31 -3.23 14.87
N ASP A 75 2.02 -3.65 16.10
CA ASP A 75 0.74 -4.25 16.47
C ASP A 75 -0.44 -3.30 16.24
N LEU A 76 -0.34 -2.05 16.70
CA LEU A 76 -1.36 -1.04 16.44
C LEU A 76 -1.65 -0.85 14.94
N GLY A 77 -0.60 -0.89 14.10
CA GLY A 77 -0.74 -0.81 12.64
C GLY A 77 -1.41 -2.04 12.04
N VAL A 78 -1.07 -3.24 12.52
CA VAL A 78 -1.70 -4.50 12.09
C VAL A 78 -3.17 -4.53 12.52
N GLN A 79 -3.47 -4.25 13.78
CA GLN A 79 -4.85 -4.23 14.30
C GLN A 79 -5.72 -3.22 13.56
N LYS A 80 -5.17 -2.03 13.25
CA LYS A 80 -5.88 -1.04 12.43
C LYS A 80 -6.25 -1.59 11.05
N ASN A 81 -5.31 -2.23 10.36
CA ASN A 81 -5.56 -2.81 9.04
C ASN A 81 -6.58 -3.97 9.11
N LEU A 82 -6.50 -4.83 10.14
CA LEU A 82 -7.48 -5.89 10.37
C LEU A 82 -8.88 -5.34 10.63
N TRP A 83 -8.98 -4.27 11.41
CA TRP A 83 -10.25 -3.57 11.63
C TRP A 83 -10.79 -2.98 10.33
N GLN A 84 -9.96 -2.35 9.50
CA GLN A 84 -10.38 -1.88 8.17
C GLN A 84 -10.86 -3.02 7.27
N LEU A 85 -10.16 -4.17 7.29
CA LEU A 85 -10.53 -5.36 6.52
C LEU A 85 -11.88 -5.94 6.94
N SER A 86 -12.31 -5.73 8.19
CA SER A 86 -13.62 -6.21 8.66
C SER A 86 -14.83 -5.52 8.02
N PHE A 87 -14.62 -4.41 7.30
CA PHE A 87 -15.69 -3.73 6.56
C PHE A 87 -15.94 -4.29 5.16
N PHE A 88 -15.10 -5.22 4.68
CA PHE A 88 -15.26 -5.87 3.39
C PHE A 88 -15.95 -7.21 3.56
N ASN A 89 -16.86 -7.54 2.64
CA ASN A 89 -17.60 -8.81 2.65
C ASN A 89 -16.67 -9.99 2.46
N ASN A 90 -15.74 -9.87 1.50
CA ASN A 90 -14.69 -10.85 1.26
C ASN A 90 -13.38 -10.12 0.99
N TRP A 91 -12.28 -10.67 1.52
CA TRP A 91 -10.95 -10.21 1.15
C TRP A 91 -9.95 -11.35 1.09
N SER A 92 -8.96 -11.21 0.22
CA SER A 92 -7.76 -12.03 0.20
C SER A 92 -6.52 -11.15 0.09
N ILE A 93 -5.36 -11.66 0.50
CA ILE A 93 -4.08 -10.96 0.37
C ILE A 93 -3.02 -11.95 -0.08
N ARG A 94 -2.22 -11.57 -1.08
CA ARG A 94 -1.12 -12.38 -1.60
C ARG A 94 0.15 -11.56 -1.82
N HIS A 95 1.27 -12.26 -1.84
CA HIS A 95 2.55 -11.70 -2.17
C HIS A 95 2.76 -11.67 -3.68
N VAL A 96 3.20 -10.53 -4.20
CA VAL A 96 3.66 -10.36 -5.58
C VAL A 96 5.09 -9.86 -5.58
N TYR A 97 5.87 -10.30 -6.56
CA TYR A 97 7.22 -9.77 -6.76
C TYR A 97 7.16 -8.34 -7.31
N ARG A 98 8.21 -7.56 -7.07
CA ARG A 98 8.29 -6.15 -7.50
C ARG A 98 8.12 -5.97 -9.00
N GLU A 99 8.56 -6.94 -9.79
CA GLU A 99 8.39 -6.96 -11.25
C GLU A 99 6.90 -6.96 -11.66
N GLY A 100 6.04 -7.57 -10.84
CA GLY A 100 4.58 -7.55 -11.01
C GLY A 100 3.91 -6.27 -10.50
N ASN A 101 4.63 -5.43 -9.74
CA ASN A 101 4.09 -4.27 -9.04
C ASN A 101 4.66 -2.92 -9.53
N GLN A 102 5.28 -2.90 -10.70
CA GLN A 102 5.96 -1.71 -11.26
C GLN A 102 5.05 -0.47 -11.37
N CYS A 103 3.76 -0.65 -11.64
CA CYS A 103 2.80 0.45 -11.70
C CYS A 103 2.62 1.12 -10.34
N ALA A 104 2.50 0.34 -9.26
CA ALA A 104 2.38 0.90 -7.92
C ALA A 104 3.70 1.57 -7.50
N ASP A 105 4.86 1.00 -7.89
CA ASP A 105 6.18 1.59 -7.60
C ASP A 105 6.35 2.96 -8.24
N TRP A 106 5.92 3.09 -9.50
CA TRP A 106 5.89 4.38 -10.17
C TRP A 106 5.00 5.38 -9.44
N LEU A 107 3.83 4.96 -8.94
CA LEU A 107 2.94 5.83 -8.13
C LEU A 107 3.55 6.19 -6.78
N ALA A 108 4.25 5.28 -6.10
CA ALA A 108 4.90 5.56 -4.83
C ALA A 108 5.99 6.64 -4.96
N ASN A 109 6.78 6.58 -6.06
CA ASN A 109 7.72 7.65 -6.40
C ASN A 109 7.02 8.99 -6.58
N LYS A 110 5.86 9.01 -7.24
CA LYS A 110 5.07 10.23 -7.39
C LYS A 110 4.54 10.78 -6.08
N GLY A 111 4.15 9.91 -5.13
CA GLY A 111 3.66 10.30 -3.81
C GLY A 111 4.68 11.06 -2.96
N ILE A 112 5.98 10.85 -3.19
CA ILE A 112 7.07 11.60 -2.54
C ILE A 112 7.09 13.06 -3.02
N GLU A 113 6.91 13.26 -4.32
CA GLU A 113 6.90 14.59 -4.97
C GLU A 113 5.57 15.32 -4.76
N LYS A 114 4.43 14.61 -4.94
CA LYS A 114 3.09 15.18 -4.94
C LYS A 114 2.03 14.13 -4.60
N ILE A 115 1.04 14.49 -3.78
CA ILE A 115 -0.16 13.66 -3.58
C ILE A 115 -1.00 13.70 -4.86
N LEU A 116 -1.28 12.53 -5.44
CA LEU A 116 -2.16 12.37 -6.60
C LEU A 116 -3.29 11.41 -6.26
N TRP A 117 -4.50 11.74 -6.69
CA TRP A 117 -5.62 10.81 -6.71
C TRP A 117 -6.40 11.03 -8.00
N GLU A 118 -6.61 9.94 -8.75
CA GLU A 118 -7.39 9.97 -9.97
C GLU A 118 -8.38 8.79 -9.96
N LYS A 119 -9.65 9.14 -10.14
CA LYS A 119 -10.72 8.17 -10.36
C LYS A 119 -10.92 8.03 -11.86
N VAL A 120 -10.84 6.80 -12.36
CA VAL A 120 -11.10 6.48 -13.75
C VAL A 120 -12.54 6.03 -13.86
N ASP A 121 -13.35 6.75 -14.65
CA ASP A 121 -14.74 6.36 -14.86
C ASP A 121 -14.81 5.02 -15.61
N ILE A 122 -15.24 3.99 -14.89
CA ILE A 122 -15.55 2.69 -15.46
C ILE A 122 -17.05 2.43 -15.29
N ASN A 123 -17.78 2.55 -16.39
CA ASN A 123 -19.21 2.27 -16.42
C ASN A 123 -19.47 0.80 -16.00
N GLY A 124 -20.22 0.63 -14.89
CA GLY A 124 -21.05 -0.52 -14.58
C GLY A 124 -20.39 -1.90 -14.54
N SER A 125 -19.94 -2.35 -13.38
CA SER A 125 -19.76 -3.78 -13.06
C SER A 125 -19.86 -3.99 -11.54
N ALA A 126 -20.30 -5.16 -11.10
CA ALA A 126 -20.17 -5.57 -9.70
C ALA A 126 -18.69 -5.51 -9.30
N TRP A 127 -18.39 -4.81 -8.19
CA TRP A 127 -17.02 -4.47 -7.82
C TRP A 127 -16.34 -5.64 -7.12
N GLU A 128 -15.58 -6.42 -7.88
CA GLU A 128 -14.48 -7.23 -7.37
C GLU A 128 -13.19 -6.46 -7.65
N GLY A 129 -12.60 -5.87 -6.61
CA GLY A 129 -11.47 -4.97 -6.73
C GLY A 129 -10.15 -5.68 -6.41
N LEU A 130 -9.18 -5.64 -7.32
CA LEU A 130 -7.79 -5.95 -7.03
C LEU A 130 -7.06 -4.66 -6.65
N VAL A 131 -6.42 -4.64 -5.48
CA VAL A 131 -5.63 -3.52 -4.99
C VAL A 131 -4.18 -3.90 -4.88
N MET A 132 -3.36 -3.28 -5.72
CA MET A 132 -1.91 -3.33 -5.62
C MET A 132 -1.43 -2.17 -4.76
N MET A 133 -0.62 -2.48 -3.75
CA MET A 133 -0.04 -1.49 -2.87
C MET A 133 1.48 -1.65 -2.82
N VAL A 134 2.18 -0.52 -2.72
CA VAL A 134 3.62 -0.53 -2.48
C VAL A 134 4.05 0.66 -1.65
N SER A 135 5.11 0.47 -0.88
CA SER A 135 5.72 1.53 -0.10
C SER A 135 7.20 1.69 -0.47
N LYS A 136 7.62 2.94 -0.68
CA LYS A 136 9.01 3.29 -0.93
C LYS A 136 9.54 4.10 0.25
N GLU A 137 10.53 3.53 0.93
CA GLU A 137 11.38 4.27 1.86
C GLU A 137 12.47 4.99 1.05
N GLU A 138 12.68 6.29 1.27
CA GLU A 138 13.89 6.93 0.74
C GLU A 138 15.11 6.26 1.39
N PRO A 139 16.14 5.87 0.62
CA PRO A 139 17.40 5.49 1.22
C PRO A 139 17.88 6.67 2.07
N ASN A 140 18.10 6.42 3.36
CA ASN A 140 18.87 7.32 4.20
C ASN A 140 20.28 7.36 3.61
N TYR A 141 20.53 8.31 2.70
CA TYR A 141 21.89 8.79 2.49
C TYR A 141 22.26 9.48 3.78
N GLY A 142 22.75 8.69 4.74
CA GLY A 142 23.45 9.22 5.89
C GLY A 142 24.51 10.14 5.30
N ILE A 143 24.37 11.44 5.58
CA ILE A 143 25.48 12.37 5.43
C ILE A 143 26.41 12.00 6.58
N ASP A 144 27.11 10.90 6.39
CA ASP A 144 28.46 10.70 6.88
C ASP A 144 29.26 11.88 6.28
N GLY A 145 29.33 12.96 7.05
CA GLY A 145 30.19 14.09 6.80
C GLY A 145 31.66 13.76 7.08
N SER A 146 32.14 12.59 6.65
CA SER A 146 33.57 12.37 6.43
C SER A 146 33.96 13.10 5.15
N SER A 147 34.56 14.26 5.30
CA SER A 147 35.43 14.83 4.28
C SER A 147 36.48 15.71 4.96
N PRO A 148 37.66 15.88 4.34
CA PRO A 148 38.70 14.88 4.10
C PRO A 148 39.90 15.19 4.99
N ARG A 149 40.94 14.34 4.94
CA ARG A 149 42.21 14.56 5.64
C ARG A 149 42.77 15.98 5.41
N MET A 150 43.21 16.60 6.49
CA MET A 150 44.55 17.20 6.59
C MET A 150 45.24 16.58 7.80
#